data_AF-A0A3D5J3T0-F1
#
_entry.id   AF-A0A3D5J3T0-F1
#
_cell.length_a   1.000
_cell.length_b   1.000
_cell.length_c   1.000
_cell.angle_alpha   90.00
_cell.angle_beta   90.00
_cell.angle_gamma   90.00
#
_symmetry.space_group_name_H-M   'P 1'
#
loop_
_entity.id
_entity.type
_entity.pdbx_description
1 polymer ?
#
loop_
_entity_poly.entity_id
_entity_poly.type
_entity_poly.pdbx_seq_one_letter_code
_entity_poly.pdbx_strand_id
1 'polypeptide(L)' 'MPLIRIDLTEGRSDKEIKNIMDTVQDCSVEAFSVPIRDRYQIVTEHKPGRMILLDTGLGFERSEEAIVIQVFTSP' A
#
# COMPACT_ATOMS: atom_id res chain seq x y z
N MET A 1 -3.26 -6.83 -14.98
CA MET A 1 -2.09 -7.33 -14.24
C MET A 1 -1.32 -6.21 -13.56
N PRO A 2 -1.90 -5.61 -12.51
CA PRO A 2 -1.22 -4.58 -11.74
C PRO A 2 -0.14 -5.19 -10.83
N LEU A 3 1.06 -4.60 -10.83
CA LEU A 3 2.03 -4.77 -9.77
C LEU A 3 1.84 -3.65 -8.76
N ILE A 4 1.58 -4.01 -7.50
CA ILE A 4 1.36 -3.05 -6.42
C ILE A 4 2.51 -3.13 -5.42
N ARG A 5 3.18 -2.00 -5.19
CA ARG A 5 4.15 -1.84 -4.11
C ARG A 5 3.50 -1.12 -2.94
N ILE A 6 3.71 -1.65 -1.75
CA ILE A 6 3.15 -1.15 -0.50
C ILE A 6 4.34 -0.80 0.39
N ASP A 7 4.56 0.49 0.59
CA ASP A 7 5.63 1.02 1.43
C ASP A 7 5.01 1.49 2.75
N LEU A 8 5.55 0.99 3.87
CA LEU A 8 5.06 1.29 5.21
C LEU A 8 6.19 1.34 6.24
N THR A 9 5.99 2.03 7.35
CA THR A 9 6.95 2.04 8.47
C THR A 9 6.94 0.68 9.21
N GLU A 10 8.12 0.18 9.59
CA GLU A 10 8.31 -1.04 10.41
C GLU A 10 7.48 -0.99 11.70
N GLY A 11 6.99 -2.16 12.14
CA GLY A 11 6.37 -2.34 13.46
C GLY A 11 4.98 -2.96 13.46
N ARG A 12 4.39 -3.21 12.29
CA ARG A 12 3.14 -3.97 12.16
C ARG A 12 3.40 -5.46 12.30
N SER A 13 2.42 -6.19 12.81
CA SER A 13 2.44 -7.65 12.77
C SER A 13 2.24 -8.18 11.35
N ASP A 14 2.74 -9.38 11.08
CA ASP A 14 2.49 -10.08 9.80
C ASP A 14 1.00 -10.20 9.49
N LYS A 15 0.16 -10.34 10.53
CA LYS A 15 -1.30 -10.39 10.39
C LYS A 15 -1.86 -9.08 9.86
N GLU A 16 -1.39 -7.95 10.37
CA GLU A 16 -1.83 -6.63 9.91
C GLU A 16 -1.33 -6.35 8.49
N ILE A 17 -0.07 -6.68 8.20
CA ILE A 17 0.49 -6.57 6.84
C ILE A 17 -0.34 -7.42 5.86
N LYS A 18 -0.67 -8.66 6.24
CA LYS A 18 -1.52 -9.55 5.44
C LYS A 18 -2.90 -8.96 5.20
N ASN A 19 -3.54 -8.40 6.23
CA ASN A 19 -4.84 -7.73 6.10
C ASN A 19 -4.78 -6.53 5.14
N ILE A 20 -3.72 -5.73 5.18
CA ILE A 20 -3.49 -4.62 4.23
C ILE A 20 -3.38 -5.18 2.82
N MET A 21 -2.54 -6.19 2.61
CA MET A 21 -2.35 -6.81 1.29
C MET A 21 -3.64 -7.43 0.72
N ASP A 22 -4.43 -8.08 1.57
CA ASP A 22 -5.73 -8.66 1.20
C ASP A 22 -6.72 -7.56 0.81
N THR A 23 -6.81 -6.49 1.60
CA THR A 23 -7.66 -5.33 1.31
C THR A 23 -7.28 -4.67 -0.03
N VAL A 24 -5.99 -4.47 -0.28
CA VAL A 24 -5.49 -3.92 -1.55
C VAL A 24 -5.86 -4.83 -2.73
N GLN A 25 -5.84 -6.15 -2.55
CA GLN A 25 -6.27 -7.08 -3.60
C GLN A 25 -7.77 -6.95 -3.88
N ASP A 26 -8.59 -6.93 -2.84
CA ASP A 26 -10.05 -6.81 -2.98
C ASP A 26 -10.41 -5.51 -3.73
N CYS A 27 -9.81 -4.38 -3.33
CA CYS A 27 -9.97 -3.10 -4.05
C CYS A 27 -9.49 -3.18 -5.51
N SER A 28 -8.42 -3.92 -5.80
CA SER A 28 -7.91 -4.08 -7.17
C SER A 28 -8.86 -4.89 -8.06
N VAL A 29 -9.41 -5.98 -7.52
CA VAL A 29 -10.42 -6.80 -8.20
C VAL A 29 -11.69 -5.98 -8.45
N GLU A 30 -12.16 -5.24 -7.45
CA GLU A 30 -13.35 -4.39 -7.58
C GLU A 30 -13.16 -3.26 -8.60
N ALA A 31 -12.08 -2.48 -8.47
CA ALA A 31 -11.86 -1.29 -9.29
C ALA A 31 -11.45 -1.63 -10.74
N PHE A 32 -10.65 -2.68 -10.94
CA PHE A 32 -10.10 -3.01 -12.26
C PHE A 32 -10.75 -4.23 -12.92
N SER A 33 -11.68 -4.91 -12.23
CA SER A 33 -12.32 -6.14 -12.73
C SER A 33 -11.32 -7.21 -13.17
N VAL A 34 -10.15 -7.26 -12.52
CA VAL A 34 -9.11 -8.26 -12.79
C VAL A 34 -9.46 -9.60 -12.11
N PRO A 35 -8.95 -10.75 -12.62
CA PRO A 35 -9.12 -12.01 -11.94
C PRO A 35 -8.59 -11.97 -10.49
N ILE A 36 -9.21 -12.70 -9.57
CA ILE A 36 -8.80 -12.75 -8.14
C ILE A 36 -7.32 -13.13 -7.98
N ARG A 37 -6.80 -13.97 -8.88
CA ARG A 37 -5.41 -14.45 -8.86
C ARG A 37 -4.43 -13.52 -9.58
N ASP A 38 -4.92 -12.44 -10.19
CA ASP A 38 -4.09 -11.35 -10.71
C ASP A 38 -3.59 -10.49 -9.53
N ARG A 39 -2.71 -11.09 -8.73
CA ARG A 39 -2.26 -10.58 -7.44
C ARG A 39 -0.73 -10.54 -7.39
N TYR A 40 -0.17 -9.40 -7.73
CA TYR A 40 1.26 -9.14 -7.67
C TYR A 40 1.52 -8.00 -6.70
N GLN A 41 1.99 -8.33 -5.50
CA GLN A 41 2.16 -7.38 -4.41
C GLN A 41 3.52 -7.56 -3.75
N ILE A 42 4.18 -6.45 -3.42
CA ILE A 42 5.44 -6.44 -2.67
C ILE A 42 5.30 -5.42 -1.54
N VAL A 43 5.56 -5.86 -0.31
CA VAL A 43 5.63 -4.99 0.87
C VAL A 43 7.09 -4.64 1.13
N THR A 44 7.36 -3.35 1.36
CA THR A 44 8.65 -2.86 1.83
C THR A 44 8.43 -2.12 3.14
N GLU A 45 9.08 -2.60 4.19
CA GLU A 45 9.09 -1.93 5.49
C GLU A 45 10.28 -0.98 5.60
N HIS A 46 10.03 0.20 6.14
CA HIS A 46 11.02 1.25 6.30
C HIS A 46 11.22 1.58 7.77
N LYS A 47 12.46 1.78 8.20
CA LYS A 47 12.75 2.30 9.54
C LYS A 47 12.06 3.66 9.77
N PRO A 48 11.66 4.01 11.00
CA PRO A 48 11.12 5.32 11.32
C PRO A 48 11.98 6.47 10.78
N GLY A 49 11.34 7.50 10.23
CA GLY A 49 12.00 8.65 9.61
C GLY A 49 12.56 8.42 8.20
N ARG A 50 12.30 7.26 7.56
CA ARG A 50 12.70 6.98 6.17
C ARG A 50 11.61 7.24 5.14
N MET A 51 10.38 7.49 5.58
CA MET A 51 9.27 7.94 4.76
C MET A 51 8.87 9.36 5.20
N ILE A 52 8.98 10.34 4.31
CA ILE A 52 8.61 11.73 4.59
C ILE A 52 7.37 12.06 3.75
N LEU A 53 6.20 12.05 4.39
CA LEU A 53 4.90 12.19 3.74
C LEU A 53 4.16 13.41 4.29
N LEU A 54 4.44 14.58 3.71
CA LEU A 54 3.77 15.83 4.05
C LEU A 54 2.47 15.99 3.25
N ASP A 55 1.73 17.07 3.52
CA ASP A 55 0.36 17.29 3.07
C ASP A 55 0.22 18.11 1.79
N THR A 56 1.33 18.55 1.18
CA THR A 56 1.30 19.43 0.00
C THR A 56 0.53 20.74 0.27
N GLY A 57 0.49 21.20 1.52
CA GLY A 57 -0.21 22.44 1.92
C GLY A 57 -1.73 22.29 2.06
N LEU A 58 -2.24 21.07 2.26
CA LEU A 58 -3.67 20.78 2.44
C LEU A 58 -4.17 20.95 3.89
N GLY A 59 -3.27 21.20 4.85
CA GLY A 59 -3.61 21.55 6.24
C GLY A 59 -3.91 20.35 7.14
N PHE A 60 -3.31 19.19 6.91
CA PHE A 60 -3.50 18.00 7.75
C PHE A 60 -2.19 17.29 8.09
N GLU A 61 -2.18 16.58 9.22
CA GLU A 61 -1.04 15.78 9.66
C GLU A 61 -1.28 14.29 9.39
N ARG A 62 -0.20 13.55 9.11
CA ARG A 62 -0.23 12.09 9.00
C ARG A 62 0.37 11.48 10.24
N SER A 63 -0.18 10.34 10.66
CA SER A 63 0.47 9.49 11.63
C SER A 63 1.68 8.78 11.02
N GLU A 64 2.54 8.25 11.89
CA GLU A 64 3.66 7.36 11.51
C GLU A 64 3.18 6.05 10.84
N GLU A 65 1.88 5.77 10.89
CA GLU A 65 1.23 4.62 10.27
C GLU A 65 0.81 4.88 8.81
N ALA A 66 1.16 6.01 8.22
CA ALA A 66 0.88 6.27 6.81
C ALA A 66 1.46 5.16 5.88
N ILE A 67 0.70 4.80 4.85
CA ILE A 67 1.06 3.79 3.85
C ILE A 67 1.08 4.45 2.48
N VAL A 68 2.10 4.15 1.68
CA VAL A 68 2.17 4.55 0.27
C VAL A 68 1.87 3.34 -0.61
N ILE A 69 0.99 3.52 -1.59
CA ILE A 69 0.64 2.50 -2.56
C ILE A 69 1.06 2.99 -3.95
N GLN A 70 2.00 2.29 -4.57
CA GLN A 70 2.41 2.53 -5.95
C GLN A 70 1.84 1.42 -6.84
N VAL A 71 1.03 1.80 -7.82
CA VAL A 71 0.40 0.87 -8.76
C VAL A 71 1.08 1.00 -10.14
N PHE A 72 1.66 -0.10 -10.61
CA PHE A 72 2.11 -0.24 -11.99
C PHE A 72 1.09 -1.09 -12.74
N THR A 73 0.40 -0.51 -13.71
CA THR A 73 -0.57 -1.22 -14.54
C THR A 73 -0.45 -0.75 -15.99
N SER A 74 -0.75 -1.64 -16.94
CA SER A 74 -0.98 -1.27 -18.34
C SER A 74 -2.49 -1.10 -18.60
N PRO A 75 -2.88 -0.32 -19.62
CA PRO A 75 -4.26 -0.29 -20.13
C PRO A 75 -4.77 -1.67 -20.55
#